data_AF-A0A430FEY9-F1
#
_entry.id   AF-A0A430FEY9-F1
#
_cell.length_a   1.000
_cell.length_b   1.000
_cell.length_c   1.000
_cell.angle_alpha   90.00
_cell.angle_beta   90.00
_cell.angle_gamma   90.00
#
_symmetry.space_group_name_H-M   'P 1'
#
loop_
_entity.id
_entity.type
_entity.pdbx_description
1 polymer ?
#
loop_
_entity_poly.entity_id
_entity_poly.type
_entity_poly.pdbx_seq_one_letter_code
_entity_poly.pdbx_strand_id
1 'polypeptide(L)'
;MKAILWKDWMICRRSRPFWLMTVLMVVMMLVYIVGFVVWLGNEYTAMVFMLFGPMIAYFPPALTAGTSYPNGHTLTMSMNAPLKTDGTVEAMRCSGRSMTQYLLAKSMLPMMLGLVMLLPPVLYCLYGGALTVRSLTTPEMVYTLIAVPALTFVNEQVLLASHATTTGTLNIPILITLIPMTGFTLMSTLVSPWVALPIMLGVGVMALGASALRSRHDYPTTFRRLA
;
A
#
# COMPACT_ATOMS: atom_id res chain seq x y z
N MET A 1 1.97 0.81 -18.50
CA MET A 1 2.42 0.06 -17.30
C MET A 1 3.91 0.25 -17.03
N LYS A 2 4.83 -0.37 -17.80
CA LYS A 2 6.29 -0.28 -17.56
C LYS A 2 6.83 1.16 -17.43
N ALA A 3 6.39 2.06 -18.32
CA ALA A 3 6.82 3.46 -18.27
C ALA A 3 6.35 4.21 -17.01
N ILE A 4 5.14 3.91 -16.51
CA ILE A 4 4.60 4.50 -15.28
C ILE A 4 5.42 4.01 -14.10
N LEU A 5 5.62 2.68 -14.00
CA LEU A 5 6.44 2.08 -12.95
C LEU A 5 7.87 2.64 -12.93
N TRP A 6 8.48 2.80 -14.11
CA TRP A 6 9.83 3.36 -14.23
C TRP A 6 9.87 4.83 -13.79
N LYS A 7 8.86 5.63 -14.17
CA LYS A 7 8.72 7.02 -13.72
C LYS A 7 8.62 7.10 -12.21
N ASP A 8 7.70 6.33 -11.61
CA ASP A 8 7.45 6.34 -10.16
C ASP A 8 8.70 5.90 -9.40
N TRP A 9 9.38 4.85 -9.88
CA TRP A 9 10.66 4.42 -9.35
C TRP A 9 11.73 5.52 -9.40
N MET A 10 11.86 6.23 -10.53
CA MET A 10 12.83 7.31 -10.67
C MET A 10 12.54 8.49 -9.73
N ILE A 11 11.26 8.79 -9.46
CA ILE A 11 10.84 9.82 -8.50
C ILE A 11 11.25 9.38 -7.08
N CYS A 12 10.87 8.18 -6.66
CA CYS A 12 11.21 7.64 -5.34
C CYS A 12 12.73 7.54 -5.15
N ARG A 13 13.46 7.03 -6.14
CA ARG A 13 14.93 6.84 -6.09
C ARG A 13 15.67 8.16 -5.82
N ARG A 14 15.21 9.27 -6.39
CA ARG A 14 15.85 10.59 -6.24
C ARG A 14 15.42 11.34 -4.99
N SER A 15 14.32 10.92 -4.37
CA SER A 15 13.76 11.58 -3.20
C SER A 15 14.47 11.13 -1.91
N ARG A 16 15.33 12.02 -1.37
CA ARG A 16 15.92 11.83 -0.03
C ARG A 16 14.88 11.62 1.08
N PRO A 17 13.80 12.41 1.18
CA PRO A 17 12.82 12.21 2.26
C PRO A 17 12.08 10.87 2.13
N PHE A 18 11.87 10.36 0.91
CA PHE A 18 11.31 9.03 0.70
C PHE A 18 12.18 7.95 1.35
N TRP A 19 13.49 7.96 1.09
CA TRP A 19 14.41 6.98 1.67
C TRP A 19 14.52 7.12 3.20
N LEU A 20 14.62 8.35 3.70
CA LEU A 20 14.71 8.60 5.15
C LEU A 20 13.46 8.10 5.88
N MET A 21 12.27 8.41 5.37
CA MET A 21 11.01 7.93 5.95
C MET A 21 10.87 6.42 5.80
N THR A 22 11.27 5.84 4.67
CA THR A 22 11.25 4.38 4.46
C THR A 22 12.12 3.68 5.49
N VAL A 23 13.36 4.13 5.69
CA VAL A 23 14.28 3.56 6.69
C VAL A 23 13.70 3.70 8.10
N LEU A 24 13.16 4.88 8.44
CA LEU A 24 12.54 5.11 9.74
C LEU A 24 11.38 4.14 10.00
N MET A 25 10.50 3.96 9.03
CA MET A 25 9.35 3.04 9.14
C MET A 25 9.79 1.58 9.23
N VAL A 26 10.82 1.18 8.47
CA VAL A 26 11.40 -0.17 8.57
C VAL A 26 11.98 -0.42 9.96
N VAL A 27 12.74 0.53 10.50
CA VAL A 27 13.32 0.42 11.85
C VAL A 27 12.23 0.34 12.91
N MET A 28 11.21 1.21 12.83
CA MET A 28 10.05 1.15 13.73
C MET A 28 9.38 -0.22 13.68
N MET A 29 9.08 -0.73 12.48
CA MET A 29 8.44 -2.05 12.30
C MET A 29 9.28 -3.19 12.87
N LEU A 30 10.59 -3.16 12.60
CA LEU A 30 11.51 -4.14 13.15
C LEU A 30 11.48 -4.12 14.68
N VAL A 31 11.59 -2.94 15.30
CA VAL A 31 11.58 -2.79 16.76
C VAL A 31 10.25 -3.27 17.36
N TYR A 32 9.12 -2.92 16.76
CA TYR A 32 7.80 -3.35 17.24
C TYR A 32 7.63 -4.86 17.12
N ILE A 33 7.83 -5.44 15.92
CA ILE A 33 7.61 -6.87 15.70
C ILE A 33 8.55 -7.69 16.58
N VAL A 34 9.85 -7.35 16.61
CA VAL A 34 10.82 -8.07 17.44
C VAL A 34 10.51 -7.89 18.92
N GLY A 35 10.13 -6.69 19.36
CA GLY A 35 9.71 -6.44 20.74
C GLY A 35 8.54 -7.32 21.16
N PHE A 36 7.53 -7.47 20.30
CA PHE A 36 6.38 -8.35 20.55
C PHE A 36 6.76 -9.84 20.54
N VAL A 37 7.65 -10.26 19.62
CA VAL A 37 8.16 -11.64 19.60
C VAL A 37 8.92 -11.97 20.89
N VAL A 38 9.77 -11.05 21.36
CA VAL A 38 10.50 -11.23 22.63
C VAL A 38 9.55 -11.24 23.83
N TRP A 39 8.50 -10.41 23.80
CA TRP A 39 7.53 -10.31 24.91
C TRP A 39 6.61 -11.54 25.00
N LEU A 40 6.10 -12.03 23.86
CA LEU A 40 5.19 -13.17 23.83
C LEU A 40 5.93 -14.52 23.84
N GLY A 41 7.16 -14.55 23.33
CA GLY A 41 7.96 -15.77 23.14
C GLY A 41 7.96 -16.25 21.69
N ASN A 42 9.03 -16.98 21.35
CA ASN A 42 9.30 -17.43 19.98
C ASN A 42 8.20 -18.32 19.38
N GLU A 43 7.45 -19.03 20.22
CA GLU A 43 6.33 -19.89 19.79
C GLU A 43 5.18 -19.12 19.15
N TYR A 44 5.01 -17.82 19.48
CA TYR A 44 3.96 -16.97 18.91
C TYR A 44 4.43 -16.13 17.73
N THR A 45 5.67 -16.32 17.25
CA THR A 45 6.26 -15.47 16.21
C THR A 45 5.37 -15.34 14.97
N ALA A 46 4.86 -16.46 14.44
CA ALA A 46 4.01 -16.46 13.25
C ALA A 46 2.69 -15.70 13.47
N MET A 47 2.12 -15.80 14.67
CA MET A 47 0.91 -15.07 15.06
C MET A 47 1.16 -13.57 15.16
N VAL A 48 2.32 -13.16 15.68
CA VAL A 48 2.75 -11.75 15.69
C VAL A 48 2.80 -11.20 14.27
N PHE A 49 3.43 -11.92 13.33
CA PHE A 49 3.45 -11.52 11.93
C PHE A 49 2.05 -11.41 11.32
N MET A 50 1.15 -12.35 11.62
CA MET A 50 -0.24 -12.32 11.15
C MET A 50 -1.02 -11.11 11.66
N LEU A 51 -0.75 -10.67 12.89
CA LEU A 51 -1.37 -9.49 13.48
C LEU A 51 -0.83 -8.19 12.87
N PHE A 52 0.48 -8.10 12.67
CA PHE A 52 1.16 -6.89 12.18
C PHE A 52 1.21 -6.77 10.65
N GLY A 53 0.99 -7.86 9.91
CA GLY A 53 0.96 -7.87 8.44
C GLY A 53 0.03 -6.80 7.86
N PRO A 54 -1.25 -6.75 8.25
CA PRO A 54 -2.15 -5.69 7.83
C PRO A 54 -1.65 -4.28 8.16
N MET A 55 -0.98 -4.08 9.31
CA MET A 55 -0.46 -2.78 9.72
C MET A 55 0.67 -2.29 8.81
N ILE A 56 1.55 -3.18 8.37
CA ILE A 56 2.62 -2.84 7.41
C ILE A 56 2.02 -2.31 6.11
N ALA A 57 0.84 -2.80 5.70
CA ALA A 57 0.22 -2.44 4.43
C ALA A 57 -0.25 -0.97 4.34
N TYR A 58 -0.30 -0.26 5.47
CA TYR A 58 -0.69 1.15 5.55
C TYR A 58 0.38 2.13 5.05
N PHE A 59 1.65 1.84 5.33
CA PHE A 59 2.75 2.78 5.10
C PHE A 59 3.14 2.97 3.63
N PRO A 60 3.22 1.91 2.80
CA PRO A 60 3.70 2.06 1.44
C PRO A 60 2.89 3.06 0.59
N PRO A 61 1.54 3.01 0.56
CA PRO A 61 0.73 3.97 -0.20
C PRO A 61 0.95 5.43 0.24
N ALA A 62 1.09 5.67 1.55
CA ALA A 62 1.38 7.00 2.08
C ALA A 62 2.78 7.50 1.64
N LEU A 63 3.79 6.63 1.66
CA LEU A 63 5.15 6.97 1.23
C LEU A 63 5.26 7.18 -0.29
N THR A 64 4.46 6.46 -1.07
CA THR A 64 4.43 6.57 -2.54
C THR A 64 3.42 7.60 -3.04
N ALA A 65 2.65 8.27 -2.17
CA ALA A 65 1.69 9.29 -2.58
C ALA A 65 2.35 10.44 -3.39
N GLY A 66 3.62 10.75 -3.09
CA GLY A 66 4.41 11.72 -3.86
C GLY A 66 4.68 11.32 -5.32
N THR A 67 4.43 10.07 -5.71
CA THR A 67 4.52 9.63 -7.12
C THR A 67 3.29 10.04 -7.93
N SER A 68 2.13 10.13 -7.29
CA SER A 68 0.89 10.65 -7.88
C SER A 68 0.84 12.18 -7.83
N TYR A 69 1.57 12.76 -6.87
CA TYR A 69 1.64 14.19 -6.63
C TYR A 69 3.11 14.64 -6.44
N PRO A 70 3.86 14.90 -7.52
CA PRO A 70 5.31 15.18 -7.47
C PRO A 70 5.61 16.65 -7.12
N ASN A 71 5.00 17.17 -6.05
CA ASN A 71 5.26 18.52 -5.53
C ASN A 71 6.06 18.44 -4.21
N GLY A 72 6.92 19.43 -3.96
CA GLY A 72 7.60 19.57 -2.66
C GLY A 72 6.63 19.74 -1.47
N HIS A 73 5.37 20.07 -1.74
CA HIS A 73 4.31 20.26 -0.75
C HIS A 73 3.66 18.97 -0.24
N THR A 74 3.83 17.84 -0.91
CA THR A 74 3.12 16.59 -0.57
C THR A 74 3.54 15.99 0.77
N LEU A 75 4.74 16.34 1.20
CA LEU A 75 5.29 15.96 2.50
C LEU A 75 5.32 17.15 3.49
N THR A 76 4.73 18.29 3.12
CA THR A 76 4.64 19.45 4.03
C THR A 76 3.43 19.32 4.93
N MET A 77 3.57 19.71 6.21
CA MET A 77 2.47 19.72 7.18
C MET A 77 1.43 20.84 6.93
N SER A 78 1.60 21.63 5.88
CA SER A 78 0.59 22.62 5.48
C SER A 78 -0.64 21.89 4.98
N MET A 79 -1.82 22.17 5.54
CA MET A 79 -3.09 21.53 5.11
C MET A 79 -3.69 22.12 3.84
N ASN A 80 -3.26 23.34 3.46
CA ASN A 80 -3.82 24.10 2.35
C ASN A 80 -2.91 24.11 1.11
N ALA A 81 -1.80 23.38 1.13
CA ALA A 81 -0.86 23.41 0.02
C ALA A 81 -1.46 22.68 -1.20
N PRO A 82 -1.43 23.30 -2.39
CA PRO A 82 -2.03 22.71 -3.57
C PRO A 82 -1.22 21.49 -4.05
N LEU A 83 -1.93 20.43 -4.37
CA LEU A 83 -1.37 19.23 -4.98
C LEU A 83 -1.47 19.36 -6.50
N LYS A 84 -0.35 19.13 -7.19
CA LYS A 84 -0.30 19.04 -8.65
C LYS A 84 -0.24 17.57 -9.01
N THR A 85 -1.20 17.13 -9.82
CA THR A 85 -1.20 15.79 -10.37
C THR A 85 -0.02 15.61 -11.32
N ASP A 86 0.47 14.38 -11.42
CA ASP A 86 1.63 14.04 -12.24
C ASP A 86 1.33 13.93 -13.75
N GLY A 87 0.09 14.20 -14.15
CA GLY A 87 -0.42 14.17 -15.53
C GLY A 87 -0.61 12.77 -16.14
N THR A 88 -0.31 11.69 -15.39
CA THR A 88 -0.31 10.34 -15.96
C THR A 88 -1.71 9.75 -16.10
N VAL A 89 -2.64 10.19 -15.25
CA VAL A 89 -4.06 9.87 -15.37
C VAL A 89 -4.59 10.38 -16.70
N GLU A 90 -4.36 11.66 -16.99
CA GLU A 90 -4.82 12.32 -18.22
C GLU A 90 -4.14 11.74 -19.45
N ALA A 91 -2.83 11.50 -19.40
CA ALA A 91 -2.09 10.90 -20.51
C ALA A 91 -2.55 9.47 -20.82
N MET A 92 -2.81 8.64 -19.80
CA MET A 92 -3.34 7.30 -20.00
C MET A 92 -4.75 7.35 -20.58
N ARG A 93 -5.60 8.25 -20.06
CA ARG A 93 -6.95 8.47 -20.56
C ARG A 93 -6.94 8.86 -22.05
N CYS A 94 -6.12 9.83 -22.45
CA CYS A 94 -5.99 10.25 -23.85
C CYS A 94 -5.45 9.14 -24.77
N SER A 95 -4.76 8.13 -24.22
CA SER A 95 -4.24 7.00 -25.01
C SER A 95 -5.30 5.96 -25.39
N GLY A 96 -6.54 6.05 -24.86
CA GLY A 96 -7.61 5.09 -25.10
C GLY A 96 -7.40 3.71 -24.44
N ARG A 97 -6.32 3.54 -23.66
CA ARG A 97 -6.01 2.30 -22.94
C ARG A 97 -6.84 2.15 -21.67
N SER A 98 -7.00 0.91 -21.21
CA SER A 98 -7.80 0.62 -20.00
C SER A 98 -7.22 1.31 -18.76
N MET A 99 -8.09 1.98 -18.00
CA MET A 99 -7.75 2.59 -16.71
C MET A 99 -7.32 1.54 -15.67
N THR A 100 -7.76 0.29 -15.80
CA THR A 100 -7.30 -0.80 -14.91
C THR A 100 -5.79 -1.03 -15.01
N GLN A 101 -5.19 -0.86 -16.21
CA GLN A 101 -3.74 -0.97 -16.38
C GLN A 101 -2.99 0.19 -15.69
N TYR A 102 -3.61 1.35 -15.59
CA TYR A 102 -3.05 2.49 -14.87
C TYR A 102 -3.09 2.25 -13.36
N LEU A 103 -4.25 1.86 -12.84
CA LEU A 103 -4.44 1.56 -11.41
C LEU A 103 -3.49 0.45 -10.96
N LEU A 104 -3.36 -0.63 -11.73
CA LEU A 104 -2.38 -1.69 -11.46
C LEU A 104 -0.94 -1.17 -11.50
N ALA A 105 -0.60 -0.32 -12.48
CA ALA A 105 0.76 0.24 -12.58
C ALA A 105 1.14 1.06 -11.34
N LYS A 106 0.23 1.94 -10.89
CA LYS A 106 0.45 2.80 -9.73
C LYS A 106 0.53 2.02 -8.43
N SER A 107 -0.22 0.92 -8.30
CA SER A 107 -0.16 0.08 -7.10
C SER A 107 1.05 -0.84 -6.99
N MET A 108 1.71 -1.19 -8.11
CA MET A 108 2.84 -2.13 -8.10
C MET A 108 4.01 -1.66 -7.22
N LEU A 109 4.37 -0.39 -7.29
CA LEU A 109 5.49 0.15 -6.49
C LEU A 109 5.19 0.10 -4.98
N PRO A 110 4.05 0.63 -4.48
CA PRO A 110 3.68 0.49 -3.08
C PRO A 110 3.60 -0.98 -2.64
N MET A 111 3.03 -1.89 -3.44
CA MET A 111 2.98 -3.31 -3.10
C MET A 111 4.37 -3.93 -2.90
N MET A 112 5.31 -3.63 -3.81
CA MET A 112 6.71 -4.07 -3.67
C MET A 112 7.36 -3.46 -2.43
N LEU A 113 7.11 -2.18 -2.16
CA LEU A 113 7.63 -1.50 -0.97
C LEU A 113 7.11 -2.14 0.32
N GLY A 114 5.83 -2.53 0.39
CA GLY A 114 5.27 -3.27 1.52
C GLY A 114 6.00 -4.59 1.80
N LEU A 115 6.27 -5.37 0.75
CA LEU A 115 7.05 -6.61 0.89
C LEU A 115 8.49 -6.35 1.34
N VAL A 116 9.14 -5.31 0.80
CA VAL A 116 10.48 -4.90 1.22
C VAL A 116 10.49 -4.46 2.68
N MET A 117 9.42 -3.81 3.17
CA MET A 117 9.30 -3.43 4.57
C MET A 117 9.09 -4.62 5.52
N LEU A 118 8.41 -5.67 5.06
CA LEU A 118 8.21 -6.91 5.82
C LEU A 118 9.50 -7.76 5.91
N LEU A 119 10.39 -7.64 4.93
CA LEU A 119 11.54 -8.54 4.80
C LEU A 119 12.56 -8.44 5.94
N PRO A 120 12.97 -7.25 6.44
CA PRO A 120 13.90 -7.12 7.57
C PRO A 120 13.46 -7.84 8.86
N PRO A 121 12.23 -7.69 9.39
CA PRO A 121 11.81 -8.44 10.57
C PRO A 121 11.74 -9.94 10.31
N VAL A 122 11.32 -10.38 9.12
CA VAL A 122 11.32 -11.81 8.76
C VAL A 122 12.74 -12.38 8.76
N LEU A 123 13.69 -11.69 8.12
CA LEU A 123 15.10 -12.12 8.09
C LEU A 123 15.72 -12.12 9.48
N TYR A 124 15.41 -11.13 10.31
CA TYR A 124 15.90 -11.07 11.68
C TYR A 124 15.40 -12.26 12.51
N CYS A 125 14.10 -12.57 12.44
CA CYS A 125 13.54 -13.71 13.15
C CYS A 125 14.04 -15.05 12.62
N LEU A 126 14.32 -15.18 11.32
CA LEU A 126 14.97 -16.36 10.74
C LEU A 126 16.40 -16.52 11.28
N TYR A 127 17.18 -15.44 11.31
CA TYR A 127 18.54 -15.45 11.83
C TYR A 127 18.58 -15.75 13.34
N GLY A 128 17.66 -15.18 14.12
CA GLY A 128 17.52 -15.40 15.55
C GLY A 128 16.87 -16.74 15.95
N GLY A 129 16.50 -17.59 14.98
CA GLY A 129 15.86 -18.89 15.23
C GLY A 129 14.40 -18.83 15.72
N ALA A 130 13.80 -17.65 15.79
CA ALA A 130 12.39 -17.46 16.14
C ALA A 130 11.44 -17.89 15.00
N LEU A 131 11.91 -17.84 13.76
CA LEU A 131 11.26 -18.39 12.56
C LEU A 131 12.15 -19.47 11.95
N THR A 132 11.53 -20.52 11.41
CA THR A 132 12.21 -21.48 10.52
C THR A 132 11.74 -21.28 9.08
N VAL A 133 12.47 -21.81 8.10
CA VAL A 133 12.02 -21.78 6.70
C VAL A 133 10.67 -22.48 6.53
N ARG A 134 10.42 -23.56 7.30
CA ARG A 134 9.13 -24.24 7.31
C ARG A 134 8.01 -23.35 7.88
N SER A 135 8.31 -22.51 8.86
CA SER A 135 7.36 -21.56 9.44
C SER A 135 6.82 -20.56 8.40
N LEU A 136 7.55 -20.27 7.31
CA LEU A 136 7.06 -19.41 6.23
C LEU A 136 5.87 -20.00 5.45
N THR A 137 5.67 -21.31 5.56
CA THR A 137 4.56 -22.03 4.92
C THR A 137 3.37 -22.26 5.85
N THR A 138 3.43 -21.77 7.10
CA THR A 138 2.28 -21.87 8.00
C THR A 138 1.18 -20.90 7.56
N PRO A 139 -0.10 -21.20 7.86
CA PRO A 139 -1.22 -20.37 7.45
C PRO A 139 -1.07 -18.89 7.85
N GLU A 140 -0.49 -18.61 9.00
CA GLU A 140 -0.25 -17.27 9.56
C GLU A 140 0.76 -16.48 8.72
N MET A 141 1.87 -17.11 8.35
CA MET A 141 2.90 -16.48 7.52
C MET A 141 2.44 -16.33 6.07
N VAL A 142 1.74 -17.33 5.51
CA VAL A 142 1.15 -17.25 4.18
C VAL A 142 0.12 -16.11 4.12
N TYR A 143 -0.72 -15.98 5.15
CA TYR A 143 -1.64 -14.85 5.28
C TYR A 143 -0.88 -13.53 5.29
N THR A 144 0.14 -13.39 6.12
CA THR A 144 0.95 -12.17 6.22
C THR A 144 1.55 -11.77 4.87
N LEU A 145 2.18 -12.71 4.17
CA LEU A 145 2.86 -12.49 2.89
C LEU A 145 1.89 -12.07 1.77
N ILE A 146 0.63 -12.51 1.83
CA ILE A 146 -0.41 -12.12 0.86
C ILE A 146 -1.13 -10.85 1.32
N ALA A 147 -1.35 -10.67 2.62
CA ALA A 147 -2.10 -9.57 3.19
C ALA A 147 -1.39 -8.24 2.99
N VAL A 148 -0.07 -8.19 3.15
CA VAL A 148 0.70 -6.98 2.90
C VAL A 148 0.47 -6.42 1.49
N PRO A 149 0.77 -7.14 0.39
CA PRO A 149 0.55 -6.61 -0.95
C PRO A 149 -0.95 -6.43 -1.27
N ALA A 150 -1.85 -7.29 -0.81
CA ALA A 150 -3.28 -7.17 -1.10
C ALA A 150 -3.91 -5.94 -0.44
N LEU A 151 -3.61 -5.68 0.84
CA LEU A 151 -4.13 -4.52 1.56
C LEU A 151 -3.44 -3.22 1.12
N THR A 152 -2.15 -3.27 0.79
CA THR A 152 -1.46 -2.13 0.18
C THR A 152 -2.11 -1.76 -1.15
N PHE A 153 -2.50 -2.76 -1.95
CA PHE A 153 -3.27 -2.52 -3.17
C PHE A 153 -4.62 -1.86 -2.88
N VAL A 154 -5.41 -2.39 -1.93
CA VAL A 154 -6.71 -1.79 -1.52
C VAL A 154 -6.53 -0.34 -1.09
N ASN A 155 -5.54 -0.08 -0.23
CA ASN A 155 -5.24 1.25 0.30
C ASN A 155 -4.84 2.23 -0.81
N GLU A 156 -4.02 1.78 -1.76
CA GLU A 156 -3.66 2.58 -2.93
C GLU A 156 -4.89 2.88 -3.80
N GLN A 157 -5.80 1.92 -3.99
CA GLN A 157 -7.04 2.17 -4.75
C GLN A 157 -7.93 3.22 -4.09
N VAL A 158 -8.01 3.24 -2.75
CA VAL A 158 -8.73 4.27 -1.98
C VAL A 158 -8.10 5.65 -2.20
N LEU A 159 -6.77 5.75 -2.17
CA LEU A 159 -6.05 7.00 -2.41
C LEU A 159 -6.20 7.49 -3.85
N LEU A 160 -6.10 6.59 -4.83
CA LEU A 160 -6.28 6.95 -6.24
C LEU A 160 -7.71 7.38 -6.54
N ALA A 161 -8.71 6.82 -5.84
CA ALA A 161 -10.11 7.20 -5.98
C ALA A 161 -10.42 8.56 -5.35
N SER A 162 -9.63 9.06 -4.39
CA SER A 162 -10.00 10.26 -3.63
C SER A 162 -9.81 11.57 -4.40
N HIS A 163 -9.00 11.59 -5.48
CA HIS A 163 -8.69 12.78 -6.28
C HIS A 163 -8.35 14.02 -5.42
N ALA A 164 -7.42 13.87 -4.48
CA ALA A 164 -7.04 14.95 -3.58
C ALA A 164 -6.47 16.16 -4.35
N THR A 165 -6.93 17.36 -3.99
CA THR A 165 -6.52 18.64 -4.59
C THR A 165 -5.61 19.46 -3.66
N THR A 166 -5.69 19.20 -2.35
CA THR A 166 -4.81 19.76 -1.32
C THR A 166 -4.23 18.67 -0.43
N THR A 167 -3.12 18.95 0.22
CA THR A 167 -2.50 18.09 1.24
C THR A 167 -3.46 17.68 2.36
N GLY A 168 -4.32 18.60 2.82
CA GLY A 168 -5.38 18.29 3.79
C GLY A 168 -6.39 17.26 3.26
N THR A 169 -6.82 17.41 2.00
CA THR A 169 -7.72 16.44 1.35
C THR A 169 -7.05 15.10 1.03
N LEU A 170 -5.71 15.03 1.05
CA LEU A 170 -4.95 13.78 0.92
C LEU A 170 -4.81 13.06 2.27
N ASN A 171 -4.77 13.79 3.39
CA ASN A 171 -4.71 13.17 4.72
C ASN A 171 -5.99 12.41 5.08
N ILE A 172 -7.16 12.87 4.63
CA ILE A 172 -8.45 12.20 4.87
C ILE A 172 -8.47 10.76 4.31
N PRO A 173 -8.19 10.51 3.01
CA PRO A 173 -8.17 9.16 2.46
C PRO A 173 -7.03 8.33 3.05
N ILE A 174 -5.89 8.93 3.43
CA ILE A 174 -4.86 8.23 4.23
C ILE A 174 -5.45 7.76 5.56
N LEU A 175 -6.23 8.57 6.29
CA LEU A 175 -6.87 8.10 7.52
C LEU A 175 -7.93 7.01 7.24
N ILE A 176 -8.65 7.08 6.12
CA ILE A 176 -9.63 6.06 5.73
C ILE A 176 -8.96 4.71 5.48
N THR A 177 -7.71 4.66 5.02
CA THR A 177 -6.98 3.39 4.83
C THR A 177 -6.64 2.69 6.16
N LEU A 178 -6.83 3.35 7.31
CA LEU A 178 -6.78 2.67 8.62
C LEU A 178 -7.96 1.70 8.81
N ILE A 179 -9.11 1.94 8.17
CA ILE A 179 -10.31 1.08 8.30
C ILE A 179 -10.04 -0.34 7.78
N PRO A 180 -9.60 -0.56 6.52
CA PRO A 180 -9.29 -1.91 6.05
C PRO A 180 -8.15 -2.53 6.86
N MET A 181 -7.13 -1.76 7.25
CA MET A 181 -6.05 -2.25 8.11
C MET A 181 -6.59 -2.82 9.43
N THR A 182 -7.30 -2.00 10.21
CA THR A 182 -7.86 -2.40 11.51
C THR A 182 -8.88 -3.53 11.37
N GLY A 183 -9.73 -3.48 10.35
CA GLY A 183 -10.69 -4.53 10.04
C GLY A 183 -10.01 -5.88 9.81
N PHE A 184 -8.95 -5.94 9.00
CA PHE A 184 -8.23 -7.18 8.73
C PHE A 184 -7.28 -7.62 9.85
N THR A 185 -6.80 -6.70 10.70
CA THR A 185 -6.11 -7.05 11.96
C THR A 185 -7.08 -7.69 12.95
N LEU A 186 -8.30 -7.17 13.11
CA LEU A 186 -9.32 -7.78 13.97
C LEU A 186 -9.83 -9.10 13.36
N MET A 187 -9.99 -9.15 12.05
CA MET A 187 -10.44 -10.36 11.38
C MET A 187 -9.44 -11.52 11.54
N SER A 188 -8.13 -11.23 11.53
CA SER A 188 -7.10 -12.25 11.73
C SER A 188 -7.09 -12.84 13.15
N THR A 189 -7.70 -12.17 14.13
CA THR A 189 -7.86 -12.73 15.49
C THR A 189 -9.18 -13.49 15.66
N LEU A 190 -10.19 -13.19 14.85
CA LEU A 190 -11.55 -13.75 14.98
C LEU A 190 -11.82 -14.94 14.05
N VAL A 191 -11.11 -15.03 12.92
CA VAL A 191 -11.40 -15.98 11.86
C VAL A 191 -10.12 -16.65 11.38
N SER A 192 -10.22 -17.91 10.93
CA SER A 192 -9.06 -18.61 10.37
C SER A 192 -8.45 -17.86 9.17
N PRO A 193 -7.10 -17.93 8.99
CA PRO A 193 -6.41 -17.25 7.89
C PRO A 193 -6.96 -17.62 6.51
N TRP A 194 -7.38 -18.89 6.34
CA TRP A 194 -7.93 -19.42 5.08
C TRP A 194 -9.26 -18.81 4.66
N VAL A 195 -10.03 -18.28 5.61
CA VAL A 195 -11.30 -17.59 5.33
C VAL A 195 -11.07 -16.08 5.19
N ALA A 196 -10.15 -15.51 5.96
CA ALA A 196 -9.81 -14.09 5.86
C ALA A 196 -9.17 -13.74 4.50
N LEU A 197 -8.33 -14.63 3.95
CA LEU A 197 -7.67 -14.46 2.64
C LEU A 197 -8.65 -14.19 1.47
N PRO A 198 -9.63 -15.07 1.17
CA PRO A 198 -10.55 -14.84 0.05
C PRO A 198 -11.40 -13.59 0.24
N ILE A 199 -11.77 -13.23 1.48
CA ILE A 199 -12.52 -12.02 1.77
C ILE A 199 -11.68 -10.78 1.46
N MET A 200 -10.41 -10.79 1.85
CA MET A 200 -9.44 -9.74 1.51
C MET A 200 -9.24 -9.57 0.01
N LEU A 201 -9.09 -10.68 -0.73
CA LEU A 201 -8.99 -10.64 -2.19
C LEU A 201 -10.27 -10.08 -2.83
N GLY A 202 -11.44 -10.46 -2.32
CA GLY A 202 -12.73 -9.91 -2.74
C GLY A 202 -12.81 -8.40 -2.53
N VAL A 203 -12.36 -7.91 -1.37
CA VAL A 203 -12.27 -6.46 -1.09
C VAL A 203 -11.30 -5.77 -2.06
N GLY A 204 -10.17 -6.40 -2.40
CA GLY A 204 -9.24 -5.93 -3.43
C GLY A 204 -9.89 -5.74 -4.79
N VAL A 205 -10.64 -6.75 -5.25
CA VAL A 205 -11.36 -6.68 -6.54
C VAL A 205 -12.45 -5.61 -6.50
N MET A 206 -13.19 -5.50 -5.40
CA MET A 206 -14.20 -4.46 -5.24
C MET A 206 -13.59 -3.06 -5.25
N ALA A 207 -12.46 -2.85 -4.56
CA ALA A 207 -11.75 -1.57 -4.55
C ALA A 207 -11.26 -1.19 -5.96
N LEU A 208 -10.68 -2.12 -6.71
CA LEU A 208 -10.28 -1.89 -8.10
C LEU A 208 -11.49 -1.53 -8.98
N GLY A 209 -12.60 -2.25 -8.82
CA GLY A 209 -13.84 -1.99 -9.53
C GLY A 209 -14.39 -0.60 -9.25
N ALA A 210 -14.46 -0.22 -7.97
CA ALA A 210 -14.91 1.10 -7.53
C ALA A 210 -14.00 2.23 -8.07
N SER A 211 -12.69 2.08 -7.97
CA SER A 211 -11.73 3.07 -8.49
C SER A 211 -11.79 3.19 -10.01
N ALA A 212 -11.97 2.08 -10.73
CA ALA A 212 -12.14 2.10 -12.18
C ALA A 212 -13.47 2.75 -12.61
N LEU A 213 -14.57 2.47 -11.90
CA LEU A 213 -15.87 3.09 -12.16
C LEU A 213 -15.83 4.60 -11.89
N ARG A 214 -15.24 5.00 -10.76
CA ARG A 214 -15.09 6.41 -10.40
C ARG A 214 -14.22 7.17 -11.40
N SER A 215 -13.09 6.58 -11.80
CA SER A 215 -12.22 7.15 -12.84
C SER A 215 -12.92 7.29 -14.20
N ARG A 216 -13.96 6.48 -14.50
CA ARG A 216 -14.78 6.64 -15.71
C ARG A 216 -15.82 7.74 -15.55
N HIS A 217 -16.43 7.85 -14.36
CA HIS A 217 -17.48 8.82 -14.08
C HIS A 217 -16.94 10.26 -13.99
N ASP A 218 -15.83 10.47 -13.30
CA ASP A 218 -15.25 11.81 -13.09
C ASP A 218 -14.60 12.38 -14.37
N TYR A 219 -14.45 11.54 -15.39
CA TYR A 219 -13.89 11.90 -16.69
C TYR A 219 -14.75 11.35 -17.84
N PRO A 220 -15.98 11.86 -18.06
CA PRO A 220 -16.93 11.28 -19.01
C PRO A 220 -16.61 11.58 -20.48
N THR A 221 -15.75 12.56 -20.79
CA THR A 221 -15.55 13.07 -22.16
C THR A 221 -14.13 12.85 -22.68
N THR A 222 -13.72 11.60 -22.92
CA THR A 222 -12.40 11.31 -23.51
C THR A 222 -12.33 11.57 -25.02
N PHE A 223 -13.47 11.79 -25.65
CA PHE A 223 -13.56 12.21 -27.04
C PHE A 223 -14.63 13.29 -27.15
N ARG A 224 -14.29 14.55 -26.88
CA ARG A 224 -14.84 15.57 -27.77
C ARG A 224 -14.14 15.28 -29.09
N ARG A 225 -14.85 14.68 -30.05
CA ARG A 225 -14.38 14.68 -31.44
C ARG A 225 -13.93 16.12 -31.70
N LEU A 226 -12.69 16.29 -32.12
CA LEU A 226 -12.32 17.44 -32.93
C LEU A 226 -13.18 17.30 -34.19
N ALA A 227 -14.37 17.86 -34.16
CA ALA A 227 -15.27 18.05 -35.28
C ALA A 227 -15.41 19.56 -35.47
#